data_AF-X1H3B6-F1
#
_entry.id   AF-X1H3B6-F1
#
_cell.length_a   1.000
_cell.length_b   1.000
_cell.length_c   1.000
_cell.angle_alpha   90.00
_cell.angle_beta   90.00
_cell.angle_gamma   90.00
#
_symmetry.space_group_name_H-M   'P 1'
#
loop_
_entity.id
_entity.type
_entity.pdbx_description
1 polymer ?
#
loop_
_entity_poly.entity_id
_entity_poly.type
_entity_poly.pdbx_seq_one_letter_code
_entity_poly.pdbx_strand_id
1 'polypeptide(L)'
;FWPEGYKQVIREDARQLIGAQLNDGKRLRHIYQQQYSEKYTDLNQFAGKIADMIAIGTENGADDAFDNIITAFLTESPLPEVRRHARYFWPQAPPEGAKKRLQQVIVDEYSQDDVYTHAYKVGYGCNARDNANKGSYRTFDEFINQVVQLVVTGAMNGTDDMLEAIYWSFVTPRPLPPARRHPRRLKVW
;
A
#
# COMPACT_ATOMS: atom_id res chain seq x y z
N PHE A 1 -7.30 1.81 -17.37
CA PHE A 1 -6.16 1.64 -16.45
C PHE A 1 -6.61 1.93 -15.03
N TRP A 2 -5.90 1.40 -14.03
CA TRP A 2 -6.12 1.79 -12.64
C TRP A 2 -5.78 3.28 -12.47
N PRO A 3 -6.57 4.05 -11.71
CA PRO A 3 -6.16 5.37 -11.24
C PRO A 3 -4.80 5.32 -10.54
N GLU A 4 -4.02 6.41 -10.62
CA GLU A 4 -2.60 6.41 -10.19
C GLU A 4 -2.28 7.54 -9.20
N GLY A 5 -3.25 8.37 -8.83
CA GLY A 5 -3.08 9.47 -7.88
C GLY A 5 -2.61 8.96 -6.52
N TYR A 6 -3.15 7.82 -6.05
CA TYR A 6 -2.70 7.21 -4.79
C TYR A 6 -1.21 6.83 -4.83
N LYS A 7 -0.69 6.40 -5.99
CA LYS A 7 0.74 6.08 -6.15
C LYS A 7 1.60 7.32 -6.05
N GLN A 8 1.12 8.46 -6.54
CA GLN A 8 1.83 9.73 -6.38
C GLN A 8 1.93 10.12 -4.91
N VAL A 9 0.83 10.03 -4.16
CA VAL A 9 0.82 10.27 -2.70
C VAL A 9 1.84 9.37 -2.01
N ILE A 10 1.84 8.06 -2.30
CA ILE A 10 2.82 7.13 -1.72
C ILE A 10 4.25 7.52 -2.08
N ARG A 11 4.53 7.84 -3.35
CA ARG A 11 5.88 8.17 -3.83
C ARG A 11 6.44 9.45 -3.22
N GLU A 12 5.61 10.45 -3.01
CA GLU A 12 6.02 11.72 -2.46
C GLU A 12 6.08 11.66 -0.94
N ASP A 13 4.97 11.26 -0.30
CA ASP A 13 4.84 11.28 1.15
C ASP A 13 5.66 10.18 1.81
N ALA A 14 5.49 8.92 1.39
CA ALA A 14 6.17 7.81 2.06
C ALA A 14 7.68 7.96 1.92
N ARG A 15 8.18 8.27 0.72
CA ARG A 15 9.61 8.47 0.48
C ARG A 15 10.21 9.57 1.34
N GLN A 16 9.58 10.74 1.41
CA GLN A 16 10.10 11.86 2.20
C GLN A 16 10.08 11.55 3.70
N LEU A 17 8.96 11.01 4.20
CA LEU A 17 8.78 10.72 5.62
C LEU A 17 9.71 9.60 6.09
N ILE A 18 9.81 8.52 5.32
CA ILE A 18 10.70 7.40 5.59
C ILE A 18 12.15 7.86 5.48
N GLY A 19 12.51 8.60 4.43
CA GLY A 19 13.86 9.14 4.26
C GLY A 19 14.28 10.04 5.42
N ALA A 20 13.38 10.89 5.93
CA ALA A 20 13.64 11.71 7.10
C ALA A 20 13.88 10.86 8.35
N GLN A 21 13.05 9.85 8.61
CA GLN A 21 13.25 8.93 9.74
C GLN A 21 14.57 8.15 9.61
N LEU A 22 14.88 7.63 8.43
CA LEU A 22 16.09 6.85 8.19
C LEU A 22 17.38 7.67 8.38
N ASN A 23 17.35 8.94 8.00
CA ASN A 23 18.47 9.86 8.17
C ASN A 23 18.57 10.44 9.59
N ASP A 24 17.46 10.46 10.32
CA ASP A 24 17.43 10.92 11.70
C ASP A 24 18.28 10.00 12.61
N GLY A 25 19.18 10.62 13.37
CA GLY A 25 20.12 9.93 14.26
C GLY A 25 21.14 9.02 13.58
N LYS A 26 21.20 8.97 12.23
CA LYS A 26 22.15 8.15 11.45
C LYS A 26 22.17 6.67 11.89
N ARG A 27 21.01 6.12 12.25
CA ARG A 27 20.86 4.78 12.85
C ARG A 27 21.39 3.65 11.95
N LEU A 28 21.33 3.84 10.63
CA LEU A 28 21.84 2.89 9.65
C LEU A 28 23.34 3.00 9.37
N ARG A 29 24.07 3.94 10.00
CA ARG A 29 25.49 4.20 9.73
C ARG A 29 26.34 2.94 9.89
N HIS A 30 26.13 2.18 10.95
CA HIS A 30 26.94 0.99 11.23
C HIS A 30 26.74 -0.08 10.16
N ILE A 31 25.48 -0.38 9.81
CA ILE A 31 25.11 -1.33 8.76
C ILE A 31 25.68 -0.89 7.40
N TYR A 32 25.53 0.40 7.07
CA TYR A 32 26.10 0.97 5.85
C TYR A 32 27.61 0.76 5.77
N GLN A 33 28.35 1.14 6.82
CA GLN A 33 29.80 1.04 6.84
C GLN A 33 30.29 -0.40 6.70
N GLN A 34 29.63 -1.34 7.37
CA GLN A 34 30.05 -2.74 7.40
C GLN A 34 29.70 -3.52 6.14
N GLN A 35 28.54 -3.24 5.51
CA GLN A 35 27.97 -4.15 4.50
C GLN A 35 27.74 -3.49 3.14
N TYR A 36 27.65 -2.16 3.08
CA TYR A 36 27.12 -1.46 1.90
C TYR A 36 27.95 -0.27 1.42
N SER A 37 29.06 0.05 2.08
CA SER A 37 29.94 1.20 1.77
C SER A 37 30.66 1.08 0.43
N GLU A 38 30.87 -0.14 -0.07
CA GLU A 38 31.43 -0.36 -1.42
C GLU A 38 30.40 -0.14 -2.53
N LYS A 39 29.10 -0.23 -2.21
CA LYS A 39 28.01 -0.18 -3.20
C LYS A 39 27.32 1.18 -3.27
N TYR A 40 27.29 1.91 -2.17
CA TYR A 40 26.68 3.23 -2.09
C TYR A 40 27.75 4.26 -1.71
N THR A 41 27.74 5.40 -2.38
CA THR A 41 28.73 6.47 -2.23
C THR A 41 28.68 7.10 -0.83
N ASP A 42 27.50 7.21 -0.24
CA ASP A 42 27.30 7.74 1.10
C ASP A 42 26.05 7.16 1.78
N LEU A 43 25.93 7.46 3.08
CA LEU A 43 24.81 7.02 3.92
C LEU A 43 23.46 7.55 3.44
N ASN A 44 23.41 8.76 2.86
CA ASN A 44 22.16 9.35 2.39
C ASN A 44 21.66 8.62 1.13
N GLN A 45 22.57 8.23 0.23
CA GLN A 45 22.24 7.43 -0.94
C GLN A 45 21.71 6.04 -0.52
N PHE A 46 22.34 5.42 0.48
CA PHE A 46 21.87 4.15 1.05
C PHE A 46 20.47 4.28 1.68
N ALA A 47 20.26 5.28 2.54
CA ALA A 47 18.98 5.55 3.17
C ALA A 47 17.89 5.90 2.15
N GLY A 48 18.22 6.71 1.14
CA GLY A 48 17.34 7.04 0.03
C GLY A 48 16.92 5.80 -0.77
N LYS A 49 17.85 4.85 -0.97
CA LYS A 49 17.51 3.59 -1.63
C LYS A 49 16.54 2.75 -0.80
N ILE A 50 16.75 2.66 0.52
CA ILE A 50 15.82 1.95 1.43
C ILE A 50 14.45 2.62 1.40
N ALA A 51 14.37 3.95 1.42
CA ALA A 51 13.11 4.67 1.31
C ALA A 51 12.37 4.37 0.00
N ASP A 52 13.08 4.32 -1.13
CA ASP A 52 12.52 3.93 -2.43
C ASP A 52 11.97 2.50 -2.40
N MET A 53 12.69 1.58 -1.76
CA MET A 53 12.27 0.19 -1.65
C MET A 53 10.98 0.07 -0.85
N ILE A 54 10.91 0.75 0.31
CA ILE A 54 9.72 0.75 1.16
C ILE A 54 8.53 1.37 0.41
N ALA A 55 8.71 2.49 -0.29
CA ALA A 55 7.64 3.09 -1.10
C ALA A 55 7.12 2.13 -2.19
N ILE A 56 8.01 1.35 -2.82
CA ILE A 56 7.61 0.29 -3.76
C ILE A 56 6.84 -0.82 -3.05
N GLY A 57 7.26 -1.22 -1.85
CA GLY A 57 6.50 -2.17 -1.01
C GLY A 57 5.09 -1.65 -0.70
N THR A 58 4.98 -0.39 -0.31
CA THR A 58 3.68 0.28 -0.07
C THR A 58 2.81 0.29 -1.33
N GLU A 59 3.37 0.63 -2.50
CA GLU A 59 2.67 0.57 -3.79
C GLU A 59 2.16 -0.86 -4.09
N ASN A 60 3.04 -1.86 -3.95
CA ASN A 60 2.69 -3.25 -4.25
C ASN A 60 1.60 -3.79 -3.32
N GLY A 61 1.67 -3.47 -2.02
CA GLY A 61 0.62 -3.88 -1.07
C GLY A 61 -0.74 -3.22 -1.34
N ALA A 62 -0.74 -1.96 -1.81
CA ALA A 62 -1.96 -1.30 -2.26
C ALA A 62 -2.53 -1.97 -3.52
N ASP A 63 -1.67 -2.28 -4.49
CA ASP A 63 -2.02 -3.00 -5.71
C ASP A 63 -2.61 -4.38 -5.35
N ASP A 64 -2.02 -5.15 -4.45
CA ASP A 64 -2.53 -6.47 -4.07
C ASP A 64 -3.89 -6.41 -3.36
N ALA A 65 -4.12 -5.38 -2.53
CA ALA A 65 -5.45 -5.16 -1.94
C ALA A 65 -6.51 -4.89 -3.01
N PHE A 66 -6.15 -4.09 -3.99
CA PHE A 66 -6.95 -3.75 -5.14
C PHE A 66 -7.31 -5.00 -5.97
N ASP A 67 -6.37 -5.89 -6.26
CA ASP A 67 -6.67 -7.16 -6.94
C ASP A 67 -7.65 -8.03 -6.17
N ASN A 68 -7.50 -8.10 -4.84
CA ASN A 68 -8.43 -8.85 -3.99
C ASN A 68 -9.84 -8.25 -4.02
N ILE A 69 -9.95 -6.91 -4.00
CA ILE A 69 -11.23 -6.20 -4.12
C ILE A 69 -11.90 -6.51 -5.46
N ILE A 70 -11.16 -6.39 -6.57
CA ILE A 70 -11.79 -6.64 -7.87
C ILE A 70 -12.09 -8.12 -8.09
N THR A 71 -11.26 -9.02 -7.57
CA THR A 71 -11.59 -10.44 -7.57
C THR A 71 -12.92 -10.67 -6.86
N ALA A 72 -13.15 -10.02 -5.71
CA ALA A 72 -14.44 -10.10 -5.01
C ALA A 72 -15.60 -9.53 -5.84
N PHE A 73 -15.37 -8.45 -6.61
CA PHE A 73 -16.39 -7.93 -7.52
C PHE A 73 -16.74 -8.92 -8.62
N LEU A 74 -15.74 -9.53 -9.26
CA LEU A 74 -15.92 -10.49 -10.35
C LEU A 74 -16.57 -11.80 -9.90
N THR A 75 -16.23 -12.27 -8.71
CA THR A 75 -16.80 -13.50 -8.14
C THR A 75 -18.04 -13.23 -7.29
N GLU A 76 -18.55 -11.99 -7.32
CA GLU A 76 -19.71 -11.53 -6.56
C GLU A 76 -19.65 -11.88 -5.06
N SER A 77 -18.42 -11.94 -4.53
CA SER A 77 -18.09 -12.41 -3.19
C SER A 77 -17.98 -11.25 -2.20
N PRO A 78 -18.03 -11.50 -0.87
CA PRO A 78 -17.86 -10.44 0.10
C PRO A 78 -16.56 -9.68 -0.10
N LEU A 79 -16.54 -8.38 0.23
CA LEU A 79 -15.27 -7.66 0.31
C LEU A 79 -14.36 -8.39 1.32
N PRO A 80 -13.05 -8.50 1.04
CA PRO A 80 -12.13 -9.17 1.95
C PRO A 80 -12.12 -8.47 3.31
N GLU A 81 -11.84 -9.23 4.35
CA GLU A 81 -11.67 -8.67 5.69
C GLU A 81 -10.43 -7.78 5.76
N VAL A 82 -10.52 -6.70 6.54
CA VAL A 82 -9.36 -5.86 6.84
C VAL A 82 -8.41 -6.64 7.75
N ARG A 83 -7.30 -7.10 7.20
CA ARG A 83 -6.27 -7.84 7.95
C ARG A 83 -4.96 -7.05 7.94
N ARG A 84 -4.57 -6.56 9.11
CA ARG A 84 -3.32 -5.82 9.29
C ARG A 84 -2.25 -6.73 9.87
N HIS A 85 -1.04 -6.66 9.35
CA HIS A 85 0.12 -7.33 9.96
C HIS A 85 0.39 -6.73 11.35
N ALA A 86 0.57 -7.59 12.35
CA ALA A 86 0.94 -7.18 13.71
C ALA A 86 2.47 -7.02 13.83
N ARG A 87 3.07 -6.22 12.96
CA ARG A 87 4.52 -6.02 12.88
C ARG A 87 4.87 -4.58 13.28
N TYR A 88 5.92 -4.44 14.07
CA TYR A 88 6.39 -3.15 14.59
C TYR A 88 7.79 -2.86 14.10
N PHE A 89 7.96 -2.82 12.77
CA PHE A 89 9.23 -2.42 12.18
C PHE A 89 9.40 -0.90 12.23
N TRP A 90 10.65 -0.47 12.28
CA TRP A 90 11.05 0.91 12.09
C TRP A 90 11.61 1.08 10.67
N PRO A 91 11.41 2.22 9.98
CA PRO A 91 10.57 3.35 10.36
C PRO A 91 9.09 2.97 10.45
N GLN A 92 8.37 3.65 11.34
CA GLN A 92 6.96 3.35 11.57
C GLN A 92 6.12 3.76 10.36
N ALA A 93 4.96 3.12 10.23
CA ALA A 93 3.94 3.42 9.23
C ALA A 93 3.73 4.95 9.05
N PRO A 94 3.38 5.40 7.83
CA PRO A 94 3.18 6.81 7.53
C PRO A 94 2.27 7.50 8.56
N PRO A 95 2.54 8.78 8.89
CA PRO A 95 1.79 9.53 9.86
C PRO A 95 0.34 9.66 9.41
N GLU A 96 -0.55 9.90 10.38
CA GLU A 96 -1.99 9.91 10.14
C GLU A 96 -2.43 10.90 9.05
N GLY A 97 -1.69 12.01 8.88
CA GLY A 97 -1.93 12.97 7.81
C GLY A 97 -1.72 12.39 6.40
N ALA A 98 -0.68 11.57 6.20
CA ALA A 98 -0.43 10.91 4.92
C ALA A 98 -1.46 9.81 4.64
N LYS A 99 -1.90 9.08 5.68
CA LYS A 99 -3.01 8.14 5.54
C LYS A 99 -4.30 8.82 5.11
N LYS A 100 -4.64 9.96 5.73
CA LYS A 100 -5.83 10.74 5.35
C LYS A 100 -5.76 11.25 3.90
N ARG A 101 -4.60 11.71 3.45
CA ARG A 101 -4.41 12.09 2.04
C ARG A 101 -4.58 10.91 1.10
N LEU A 102 -3.99 9.76 1.44
CA LEU A 102 -4.15 8.53 0.67
C LEU A 102 -5.63 8.11 0.59
N GLN A 103 -6.34 8.16 1.72
CA GLN A 103 -7.78 7.89 1.78
C GLN A 103 -8.56 8.83 0.88
N GLN A 104 -8.32 10.13 0.99
CA GLN A 104 -9.04 11.14 0.21
C GLN A 104 -8.84 10.95 -1.30
N VAL A 105 -7.60 10.73 -1.74
CA VAL A 105 -7.32 10.52 -3.17
C VAL A 105 -8.01 9.25 -3.69
N ILE A 106 -8.04 8.17 -2.90
CA ILE A 106 -8.76 6.95 -3.29
C ILE A 106 -10.27 7.24 -3.35
N VAL A 107 -10.86 7.96 -2.38
CA VAL A 107 -12.27 8.33 -2.45
C VAL A 107 -12.55 9.17 -3.71
N ASP A 108 -11.73 10.19 -3.97
CA ASP A 108 -11.93 11.10 -5.10
C ASP A 108 -11.81 10.36 -6.45
N GLU A 109 -10.81 9.48 -6.59
CA GLU A 109 -10.59 8.71 -7.82
C GLU A 109 -11.67 7.65 -8.04
N TYR A 110 -12.05 6.90 -7.00
CA TYR A 110 -12.86 5.71 -7.15
C TYR A 110 -14.36 5.93 -6.89
N SER A 111 -14.75 7.05 -6.27
CA SER A 111 -16.17 7.42 -6.16
C SER A 111 -16.81 7.74 -7.51
N GLN A 112 -16.01 8.19 -8.47
CA GLN A 112 -16.45 8.50 -9.84
C GLN A 112 -16.27 7.32 -10.80
N ASP A 113 -15.78 6.17 -10.32
CA ASP A 113 -15.52 5.02 -11.16
C ASP A 113 -16.78 4.16 -11.31
N ASP A 114 -17.21 3.99 -12.56
CA ASP A 114 -18.40 3.20 -12.91
C ASP A 114 -18.31 1.76 -12.41
N VAL A 115 -17.10 1.18 -12.29
CA VAL A 115 -16.92 -0.19 -11.79
C VAL A 115 -17.35 -0.29 -10.33
N TYR A 116 -16.96 0.68 -9.50
CA TYR A 116 -17.30 0.69 -8.08
C TYR A 116 -18.78 1.02 -7.88
N THR A 117 -19.31 1.97 -8.66
CA THR A 117 -20.73 2.30 -8.66
C THR A 117 -21.58 1.09 -9.07
N HIS A 118 -21.15 0.35 -10.09
CA HIS A 118 -21.82 -0.85 -10.56
C HIS A 118 -21.76 -1.95 -9.51
N ALA A 119 -20.58 -2.29 -9.01
CA ALA A 119 -20.38 -3.30 -7.97
C ALA A 119 -21.28 -3.04 -6.75
N TYR A 120 -21.34 -1.78 -6.28
CA TYR A 120 -22.24 -1.38 -5.22
C TYR A 120 -23.71 -1.67 -5.55
N LYS A 121 -24.19 -1.23 -6.72
CA LYS A 121 -25.61 -1.40 -7.12
C LYS A 121 -26.01 -2.87 -7.25
N VAL A 122 -25.14 -3.73 -7.75
CA VAL A 122 -25.48 -5.12 -8.09
C VAL A 122 -25.23 -6.10 -6.95
N GLY A 123 -24.19 -5.89 -6.14
CA GLY A 123 -23.74 -6.89 -5.16
C GLY A 123 -23.76 -6.46 -3.70
N TYR A 124 -23.51 -5.18 -3.41
CA TYR A 124 -23.17 -4.74 -2.03
C TYR A 124 -24.19 -3.78 -1.39
N GLY A 125 -24.98 -3.08 -2.20
CA GLY A 125 -25.96 -2.12 -1.74
C GLY A 125 -27.19 -2.78 -1.12
N CYS A 126 -27.91 -2.03 -0.30
CA CYS A 126 -29.18 -2.45 0.32
C CYS A 126 -30.26 -2.91 -0.68
N ASN A 127 -30.19 -2.43 -1.93
CA ASN A 127 -31.12 -2.76 -3.00
C ASN A 127 -30.64 -3.87 -3.94
N ALA A 128 -29.49 -4.51 -3.67
CA ALA A 128 -28.96 -5.60 -4.50
C ALA A 128 -29.96 -6.77 -4.59
N ARG A 129 -30.09 -7.37 -5.78
CA ARG A 129 -30.92 -8.59 -5.97
C ARG A 129 -30.05 -9.82 -5.70
N ASP A 130 -30.55 -10.70 -4.84
CA ASP A 130 -30.09 -12.09 -4.64
C ASP A 130 -28.57 -12.33 -4.69
N ASN A 131 -27.82 -11.67 -3.80
CA ASN A 131 -26.41 -11.96 -3.51
C ASN A 131 -26.23 -12.22 -2.00
N ALA A 132 -25.31 -13.12 -1.63
CA ALA A 132 -24.90 -13.38 -0.25
C ALA A 132 -24.45 -12.12 0.53
N ASN A 133 -24.11 -11.04 -0.17
CA ASN A 133 -23.63 -9.76 0.37
C ASN A 133 -24.67 -8.64 0.39
N LYS A 134 -25.93 -8.97 0.10
CA LYS A 134 -27.02 -7.99 0.02
C LYS A 134 -27.15 -7.19 1.32
N GLY A 135 -27.04 -5.87 1.21
CA GLY A 135 -27.25 -4.94 2.32
C GLY A 135 -26.08 -4.82 3.30
N SER A 136 -24.88 -5.27 2.94
CA SER A 136 -23.67 -5.03 3.72
C SER A 136 -23.34 -3.55 3.89
N TYR A 137 -23.79 -2.69 2.96
CA TYR A 137 -23.61 -1.24 3.02
C TYR A 137 -24.90 -0.50 2.71
N ARG A 138 -25.23 0.51 3.52
CA ARG A 138 -26.45 1.31 3.38
C ARG A 138 -26.30 2.40 2.34
N THR A 139 -25.08 2.92 2.20
CA THR A 139 -24.74 3.99 1.26
C THR A 139 -23.51 3.62 0.44
N PHE A 140 -23.37 4.27 -0.72
CA PHE A 140 -22.16 4.13 -1.53
C PHE A 140 -20.93 4.65 -0.79
N ASP A 141 -21.10 5.70 0.04
CA ASP A 141 -20.03 6.26 0.86
C ASP A 141 -19.52 5.25 1.90
N GLU A 142 -20.40 4.48 2.54
CA GLU A 142 -19.98 3.40 3.44
C GLU A 142 -19.18 2.32 2.71
N PHE A 143 -19.63 1.94 1.51
CA PHE A 143 -18.95 0.96 0.68
C PHE A 143 -17.56 1.45 0.23
N ILE A 144 -17.46 2.68 -0.28
CA ILE A 144 -16.18 3.22 -0.75
C ILE A 144 -15.21 3.44 0.41
N ASN A 145 -15.69 3.83 1.59
CA ASN A 145 -14.87 3.91 2.78
C ASN A 145 -14.29 2.55 3.18
N GLN A 146 -15.04 1.46 3.02
CA GLN A 146 -14.53 0.12 3.27
C GLN A 146 -13.43 -0.27 2.26
N VAL A 147 -13.65 0.00 0.97
CA VAL A 147 -12.63 -0.19 -0.08
C VAL A 147 -11.35 0.57 0.28
N VAL A 148 -11.49 1.84 0.65
CA VAL A 148 -10.37 2.70 1.05
C VAL A 148 -9.62 2.12 2.25
N GLN A 149 -10.32 1.62 3.27
CA GLN A 149 -9.68 0.99 4.42
C GLN A 149 -8.88 -0.25 4.02
N LEU A 150 -9.40 -1.07 3.10
CA LEU A 150 -8.71 -2.25 2.60
C LEU A 150 -7.43 -1.87 1.84
N VAL A 151 -7.51 -0.89 0.96
CA VAL A 151 -6.35 -0.43 0.17
C VAL A 151 -5.28 0.18 1.07
N VAL A 152 -5.66 1.05 2.00
CA VAL A 152 -4.72 1.65 2.96
C VAL A 152 -4.07 0.56 3.82
N THR A 153 -4.84 -0.43 4.27
CA THR A 153 -4.30 -1.55 5.05
C THR A 153 -3.34 -2.39 4.22
N GLY A 154 -3.66 -2.71 2.96
CA GLY A 154 -2.74 -3.40 2.05
C GLY A 154 -1.45 -2.61 1.83
N ALA A 155 -1.55 -1.30 1.65
CA ALA A 155 -0.38 -0.43 1.56
C ALA A 155 0.52 -0.52 2.81
N MET A 156 -0.08 -0.57 4.01
CA MET A 156 0.69 -0.76 5.25
C MET A 156 1.31 -2.15 5.32
N ASN A 157 0.58 -3.21 4.95
CA ASN A 157 1.12 -4.56 4.93
C ASN A 157 2.32 -4.68 3.98
N GLY A 158 2.23 -4.12 2.77
CA GLY A 158 3.35 -4.12 1.81
C GLY A 158 4.55 -3.28 2.29
N THR A 159 4.31 -2.25 3.10
CA THR A 159 5.37 -1.51 3.82
C THR A 159 6.07 -2.43 4.80
N ASP A 160 5.31 -3.13 5.64
CA ASP A 160 5.83 -4.04 6.66
C ASP A 160 6.59 -5.23 6.06
N ASP A 161 6.10 -5.78 4.94
CA ASP A 161 6.74 -6.91 4.25
C ASP A 161 8.08 -6.50 3.61
N MET A 162 8.14 -5.30 3.03
CA MET A 162 9.40 -4.77 2.52
C MET A 162 10.38 -4.45 3.65
N LEU A 163 9.90 -3.88 4.76
CA LEU A 163 10.73 -3.66 5.94
C LEU A 163 11.30 -4.97 6.47
N GLU A 164 10.45 -6.00 6.63
CA GLU A 164 10.89 -7.33 7.04
C GLU A 164 12.02 -7.84 6.13
N ALA A 165 11.82 -7.79 4.81
CA ALA A 165 12.80 -8.27 3.85
C ALA A 165 14.14 -7.50 3.95
N ILE A 166 14.08 -6.18 4.16
CA ILE A 166 15.28 -5.35 4.37
C ILE A 166 15.99 -5.72 5.67
N TYR A 167 15.26 -5.87 6.78
CA TYR A 167 15.83 -6.26 8.06
C TYR A 167 16.50 -7.63 8.00
N TRP A 168 15.90 -8.60 7.29
CA TRP A 168 16.53 -9.90 7.04
C TRP A 168 17.85 -9.78 6.30
N SER A 169 17.97 -8.87 5.34
CA SER A 169 19.24 -8.57 4.63
C SER A 169 20.28 -7.86 5.50
N PHE A 170 19.90 -7.30 6.65
CA PHE A 170 20.86 -6.75 7.62
C PHE A 170 21.37 -7.82 8.58
N VAL A 171 20.48 -8.71 9.02
CA VAL A 171 20.78 -9.79 9.98
C VAL A 171 21.57 -10.92 9.31
N THR A 172 21.13 -11.34 8.13
CA THR A 172 21.88 -12.25 7.27
C THR A 172 22.58 -11.37 6.24
N PRO A 173 23.92 -11.40 6.10
CA PRO A 173 24.67 -10.53 5.18
C PRO A 173 24.39 -10.90 3.71
N ARG A 174 23.14 -10.68 3.31
CA ARG A 174 22.56 -10.94 2.00
C ARG A 174 22.36 -9.60 1.30
N PRO A 175 22.32 -9.59 -0.03
CA PRO A 175 21.94 -8.39 -0.77
C PRO A 175 20.58 -7.85 -0.29
N LEU A 176 20.41 -6.53 -0.37
CA LEU A 176 19.10 -5.90 -0.23
C LEU A 176 18.09 -6.53 -1.21
N PRO A 177 16.81 -6.70 -0.80
CA PRO A 177 15.81 -7.31 -1.66
C PRO A 177 15.58 -6.49 -2.94
N PRO A 178 15.16 -7.12 -4.04
CA PRO A 178 14.79 -6.39 -5.24
C PRO A 178 13.51 -5.57 -4.98
N ALA A 179 13.57 -4.26 -5.14
CA ALA A 179 12.36 -3.44 -5.20
C ALA A 179 11.90 -3.29 -6.64
N ARG A 180 10.95 -4.12 -7.03
CA ARG A 180 10.30 -4.09 -8.34
C ARG A 180 8.82 -3.77 -8.14
N ARG A 181 8.35 -2.78 -8.88
CA ARG A 181 6.92 -2.46 -8.97
C ARG A 181 6.21 -3.52 -9.79
N HIS A 182 4.95 -3.78 -9.48
CA HIS A 182 4.11 -4.52 -10.40
C HIS A 182 3.94 -3.76 -11.72
N PRO A 183 3.83 -4.48 -12.85
CA PRO A 183 3.45 -3.87 -14.12
C PRO A 183 2.12 -3.12 -13.97
N ARG A 184 1.94 -2.06 -14.76
CA ARG A 184 0.64 -1.36 -14.81
C ARG A 184 -0.45 -2.36 -15.15
N ARG A 185 -1.43 -2.48 -14.25
CA ARG A 185 -2.55 -3.38 -14.44
C ARG A 185 -3.53 -2.76 -15.44
N LEU A 186 -3.99 -3.56 -16.38
CA LEU A 186 -5.09 -3.20 -17.27
C LEU A 186 -6.40 -3.45 -16.52
N LYS A 187 -7.43 -2.63 -16.78
CA LYS A 187 -8.78 -2.99 -16.37
C LYS A 187 -9.21 -4.10 -17.33
N VAL A 188 -9.37 -5.32 -16.83
CA VAL A 188 -9.75 -6.48 -17.66
C VAL A 188 -11.20 -6.82 -17.36
N TRP A 189 -12.09 -5.88 -17.68
CA TRP A 189 -13.53 -6.01 -17.46
C TRP A 189 -14.26 -5.25 -18.56
#